data_AF-A0A2D6KXP0-F1
#
_entry.id   AF-A0A2D6KXP0-F1
#
_cell.length_a   1.000
_cell.length_b   1.000
_cell.length_c   1.000
_cell.angle_alpha   90.00
_cell.angle_beta   90.00
_cell.angle_gamma   90.00
#
_symmetry.space_group_name_H-M   'P 1'
#
loop_
_entity.id
_entity.type
_entity.pdbx_description
1 polymer ?
#
loop_
_entity_poly.entity_id
_entity_poly.type
_entity_poly.pdbx_seq_one_letter_code
_entity_poly.pdbx_strand_id
1 'polypeptide(L)'
;MNDNINGLIKEDASLHKDCNLCSESSLKVGQRTDYGAVIVFRIGSSAEDSWFATLSPKTGGDPEQDFTIQLMPQAHLTHFCQVSNYPKLAENYGTAFSKVCNAMAGLMAAENKGFKVTSESKEDAVSMATYGKCTNWKEKKEHLHIKVFPFRGDIGQPYTVDSSFGRKEVHKDSGTGEEFVKMKPVRKVMIGKERFEKLANQLISLLNIK
;
A
#
# COMPACT_ATOMS: atom_id res chain seq x y z
N MET A 1 1.19 31.56 -6.88
CA MET A 1 1.64 30.22 -6.43
C MET A 1 3.15 30.28 -6.32
N ASN A 2 3.75 29.74 -5.26
CA ASN A 2 5.21 29.80 -5.04
C ASN A 2 5.94 29.10 -6.20
N ASP A 3 6.92 29.73 -6.85
CA ASP A 3 7.59 29.20 -8.06
C ASP A 3 8.21 27.82 -7.85
N ASN A 4 8.62 27.53 -6.61
CA ASN A 4 9.16 26.23 -6.21
C ASN A 4 8.12 25.10 -6.24
N ILE A 5 6.84 25.40 -5.97
CA ILE A 5 5.76 24.41 -6.05
C ILE A 5 5.45 24.09 -7.52
N ASN A 6 5.53 25.08 -8.41
CA ASN A 6 5.34 24.87 -9.84
C ASN A 6 6.42 23.94 -10.43
N GLY A 7 7.65 24.00 -9.93
CA GLY A 7 8.71 23.08 -10.34
C GLY A 7 8.37 21.62 -10.03
N LEU A 8 7.96 21.35 -8.78
CA LEU A 8 7.63 20.01 -8.31
C LEU A 8 6.38 19.43 -9.00
N ILE A 9 5.36 20.26 -9.24
CA ILE A 9 4.15 19.85 -9.97
C ILE A 9 4.46 19.51 -11.44
N LYS A 10 5.50 20.13 -12.03
CA LYS A 10 5.90 19.94 -13.43
C LYS A 10 7.09 18.99 -13.60
N GLU A 11 7.51 18.28 -12.54
CA GLU A 11 8.52 17.24 -12.65
C GLU A 11 8.12 16.19 -13.70
N ASP A 12 9.13 15.61 -14.36
CA ASP A 12 8.90 14.60 -15.39
C ASP A 12 8.12 13.41 -14.81
N ALA A 13 7.01 13.09 -15.48
CA ALA A 13 6.12 11.99 -15.14
C ALA A 13 6.28 10.79 -16.11
N SER A 14 7.25 10.86 -17.03
CA SER A 14 7.53 9.82 -18.01
C SER A 14 8.03 8.53 -17.36
N LEU A 15 7.86 7.40 -18.02
CA LEU A 15 8.30 6.12 -17.47
C LEU A 15 9.83 6.03 -17.41
N HIS A 16 10.37 5.75 -16.22
CA HIS A 16 11.80 5.58 -16.02
C HIS A 16 12.19 4.10 -16.13
N LYS A 17 13.20 3.79 -16.97
CA LYS A 17 13.67 2.40 -17.20
C LYS A 17 14.24 1.74 -15.95
N ASP A 18 14.87 2.52 -15.08
CA ASP A 18 15.51 2.04 -13.86
C ASP A 18 14.53 1.96 -12.67
N CYS A 19 13.25 2.28 -12.89
CA CYS A 19 12.23 2.19 -11.86
C CYS A 19 11.45 0.87 -11.97
N ASN A 20 11.64 -0.02 -10.99
CA ASN A 20 10.90 -1.29 -10.92
C ASN A 20 9.38 -1.11 -10.90
N LEU A 21 8.85 0.00 -10.39
CA LEU A 21 7.41 0.24 -10.39
C LEU A 21 6.91 0.72 -11.77
N CYS A 22 7.75 1.43 -12.53
CA CYS A 22 7.47 1.73 -13.94
C CYS A 22 7.46 0.47 -14.80
N SER A 23 8.37 -0.48 -14.57
CA SER A 23 8.36 -1.74 -15.33
C SER A 23 7.11 -2.57 -15.03
N GLU A 24 6.67 -2.62 -13.77
CA GLU A 24 5.41 -3.26 -13.36
C GLU A 24 4.18 -2.64 -14.05
N SER A 25 4.22 -1.34 -14.37
CA SER A 25 3.11 -0.63 -15.03
C SER A 25 2.79 -1.11 -16.44
N SER A 26 3.69 -1.87 -17.08
CA SER A 26 3.45 -2.50 -18.39
C SER A 26 2.71 -3.83 -18.31
N LEU A 27 2.59 -4.41 -17.12
CA LEU A 27 2.00 -5.71 -16.90
C LEU A 27 0.46 -5.64 -16.87
N LYS A 28 -0.16 -6.70 -17.40
CA LYS A 28 -1.60 -6.94 -17.41
C LYS A 28 -2.05 -7.57 -16.10
N VAL A 29 -3.34 -7.40 -15.78
CA VAL A 29 -3.99 -8.12 -14.68
C VAL A 29 -3.76 -9.63 -14.80
N GLY A 30 -3.39 -10.28 -13.70
CA GLY A 30 -3.01 -11.68 -13.61
C GLY A 30 -1.51 -11.96 -13.80
N GLN A 31 -0.73 -11.03 -14.34
CA GLN A 31 0.71 -11.22 -14.52
C GLN A 31 1.50 -11.01 -13.23
N ARG A 32 2.63 -11.71 -13.12
CA ARG A 32 3.56 -11.62 -11.99
C ARG A 32 4.70 -10.65 -12.29
N THR A 33 5.13 -9.92 -11.27
CA THR A 33 6.34 -9.08 -11.28
C THR A 33 7.57 -9.92 -10.93
N ASP A 34 8.78 -9.40 -11.17
CA ASP A 34 10.03 -10.09 -10.77
C ASP A 34 10.14 -10.29 -9.25
N TYR A 35 9.49 -9.41 -8.48
CA TYR A 35 9.38 -9.56 -7.02
C TYR A 35 8.40 -10.68 -6.61
N GLY A 36 7.60 -11.21 -7.53
CA GLY A 36 6.57 -12.22 -7.30
C GLY A 36 5.19 -11.66 -6.96
N ALA A 37 5.01 -10.34 -7.03
CA ALA A 37 3.70 -9.72 -6.86
C ALA A 37 2.79 -10.00 -8.07
N VAL A 38 1.48 -9.98 -7.90
CA VAL A 38 0.51 -10.18 -9.00
C VAL A 38 -0.26 -8.90 -9.25
N ILE A 39 -0.40 -8.47 -10.51
CA ILE A 39 -1.30 -7.37 -10.87
C ILE A 39 -2.75 -7.86 -10.68
N VAL A 40 -3.50 -7.27 -9.76
CA VAL A 40 -4.87 -7.70 -9.44
C VAL A 40 -5.95 -6.76 -9.97
N PHE A 41 -5.58 -5.53 -10.33
CA PHE A 41 -6.52 -4.53 -10.80
C PHE A 41 -5.82 -3.47 -11.66
N ARG A 42 -6.57 -2.93 -12.63
CA ARG A 42 -6.19 -1.76 -13.41
C ARG A 42 -7.44 -0.95 -13.77
N ILE A 43 -7.30 0.36 -13.76
CA ILE A 43 -8.27 1.32 -14.31
C ILE A 43 -7.51 2.33 -15.16
N GLY A 44 -8.15 2.88 -16.19
CA GLY A 44 -7.51 3.76 -17.17
C GLY A 44 -6.80 2.98 -18.28
N SER A 45 -6.26 3.71 -19.26
CA SER A 45 -5.58 3.14 -20.43
C SER A 45 -4.24 3.81 -20.78
N SER A 46 -3.92 4.93 -20.15
CA SER A 46 -2.76 5.78 -20.40
C SER A 46 -2.05 6.19 -19.11
N ALA A 47 -0.85 6.76 -19.22
CA ALA A 47 -0.13 7.30 -18.07
C ALA A 47 -0.92 8.41 -17.33
N GLU A 48 -1.74 9.18 -18.06
CA GLU A 48 -2.48 10.34 -17.55
C GLU A 48 -3.80 9.99 -16.84
N ASP A 49 -4.22 8.73 -16.88
CA ASP A 49 -5.46 8.28 -16.23
C ASP A 49 -5.33 6.97 -15.48
N SER A 50 -4.22 6.24 -15.60
CA SER A 50 -4.16 4.87 -15.11
C SER A 50 -3.63 4.70 -13.70
N TRP A 51 -4.32 3.83 -12.97
CA TRP A 51 -3.86 3.23 -11.72
C TRP A 51 -3.89 1.71 -11.83
N PHE A 52 -2.95 1.05 -11.16
CA PHE A 52 -2.93 -0.39 -11.03
C PHE A 52 -2.62 -0.81 -9.60
N ALA A 53 -3.10 -2.00 -9.22
CA ALA A 53 -2.88 -2.56 -7.90
C ALA A 53 -2.19 -3.92 -7.99
N THR A 54 -1.27 -4.16 -7.05
CA THR A 54 -0.52 -5.41 -6.96
C THR A 54 -0.71 -6.08 -5.60
N LEU A 55 -0.93 -7.39 -5.58
CA LEU A 55 -0.84 -8.21 -4.38
C LEU A 55 0.63 -8.57 -4.12
N SER A 56 1.17 -8.17 -2.96
CA SER A 56 2.53 -8.52 -2.53
C SER A 56 2.60 -9.98 -2.07
N PRO A 57 3.64 -10.75 -2.44
CA PRO A 57 3.87 -12.12 -1.96
C PRO A 57 4.32 -12.16 -0.48
N LYS A 58 4.60 -10.99 0.10
CA LYS A 58 4.97 -10.84 1.51
C LYS A 58 3.99 -9.95 2.24
N THR A 59 3.69 -10.30 3.49
CA THR A 59 2.96 -9.46 4.45
C THR A 59 3.87 -9.14 5.65
N GLY A 60 3.59 -8.05 6.37
CA GLY A 60 4.27 -7.73 7.63
C GLY A 60 3.60 -8.36 8.87
N GLY A 61 2.46 -9.03 8.69
CA GLY A 61 1.62 -9.60 9.74
C GLY A 61 1.58 -11.12 9.67
N ASP A 62 0.44 -11.71 10.01
CA ASP A 62 0.23 -13.17 9.95
C ASP A 62 0.09 -13.62 8.48
N PRO A 63 0.98 -14.45 7.91
CA PRO A 63 0.90 -14.87 6.52
C PRO A 63 -0.30 -15.77 6.21
N GLU A 64 -0.99 -16.31 7.21
CA GLU A 64 -2.21 -17.10 7.05
C GLU A 64 -3.47 -16.24 6.96
N GLN A 65 -3.40 -14.96 7.35
CA GLN A 65 -4.57 -14.07 7.46
C GLN A 65 -4.38 -12.71 6.80
N ASP A 66 -3.16 -12.23 6.73
CA ASP A 66 -2.81 -10.89 6.28
C ASP A 66 -2.20 -10.91 4.88
N PHE A 67 -2.35 -9.79 4.20
CA PHE A 67 -1.80 -9.55 2.88
C PHE A 67 -1.65 -8.05 2.66
N THR A 68 -0.93 -7.64 1.63
CA THR A 68 -0.72 -6.22 1.33
C THR A 68 -0.98 -5.97 -0.14
N ILE A 69 -1.82 -4.98 -0.41
CA ILE A 69 -2.02 -4.43 -1.74
C ILE A 69 -1.19 -3.16 -1.87
N GLN A 70 -0.56 -2.98 -3.02
CA GLN A 70 0.08 -1.72 -3.38
C GLN A 70 -0.64 -1.12 -4.58
N LEU A 71 -1.14 0.09 -4.43
CA LEU A 71 -1.81 0.89 -5.46
C LEU A 71 -0.81 1.95 -5.96
N MET A 72 -0.67 2.09 -7.28
CA MET A 72 0.26 3.05 -7.87
C MET A 72 -0.20 3.55 -9.24
N PRO A 73 0.14 4.79 -9.62
CA PRO A 73 -0.18 5.33 -10.94
C PRO A 73 0.73 4.70 -11.99
N GLN A 74 0.28 4.64 -13.24
CA GLN A 74 1.13 4.23 -14.35
C GLN A 74 2.26 5.26 -14.60
N ALA A 75 1.94 6.55 -14.58
CA ALA A 75 2.94 7.62 -14.65
C ALA A 75 3.95 7.55 -13.49
N HIS A 76 5.20 7.94 -13.75
CA HIS A 76 6.24 8.03 -12.73
C HIS A 76 6.06 9.32 -11.91
N LEU A 77 5.14 9.31 -10.95
CA LEU A 77 4.95 10.46 -10.07
C LEU A 77 5.81 10.30 -8.82
N THR A 78 6.55 11.33 -8.43
CA THR A 78 7.35 11.37 -7.18
C THR A 78 6.55 11.96 -6.03
N HIS A 79 5.58 12.82 -6.35
CA HIS A 79 4.78 13.57 -5.39
C HIS A 79 3.28 13.45 -5.66
N PHE A 80 2.49 13.32 -4.58
CA PHE A 80 1.04 13.16 -4.72
C PHE A 80 0.36 14.41 -5.30
N CYS A 81 0.92 15.61 -5.11
CA CYS A 81 0.37 16.81 -5.71
C CYS A 81 0.47 16.84 -7.24
N GLN A 82 1.36 16.06 -7.87
CA GLN A 82 1.38 15.96 -9.34
C GLN A 82 0.08 15.38 -9.91
N VAL A 83 -0.65 14.59 -9.10
CA VAL A 83 -1.96 14.04 -9.48
C VAL A 83 -2.96 15.15 -9.81
N SER A 84 -2.82 16.37 -9.26
CA SER A 84 -3.75 17.47 -9.54
C SER A 84 -3.70 17.97 -10.98
N ASN A 85 -2.63 17.68 -11.72
CA ASN A 85 -2.52 18.04 -13.14
C ASN A 85 -3.36 17.14 -14.05
N TYR A 86 -3.83 15.99 -13.52
CA TYR A 86 -4.47 14.94 -14.30
C TYR A 86 -5.83 14.61 -13.66
N PRO A 87 -6.90 15.37 -13.99
CA PRO A 87 -8.21 15.20 -13.34
C PRO A 87 -8.73 13.76 -13.40
N LYS A 88 -8.52 13.07 -14.53
CA LYS A 88 -8.96 11.67 -14.66
C LYS A 88 -8.12 10.72 -13.81
N LEU A 89 -6.81 10.94 -13.67
CA LEU A 89 -5.96 10.20 -12.75
C LEU A 89 -6.43 10.37 -11.29
N ALA A 90 -6.82 11.59 -10.91
CA ALA A 90 -7.34 11.89 -9.57
C ALA A 90 -8.68 11.18 -9.29
N GLU A 91 -9.60 11.21 -10.25
CA GLU A 91 -10.88 10.47 -10.18
C GLU A 91 -10.64 8.96 -10.09
N ASN A 92 -9.77 8.43 -10.95
CA ASN A 92 -9.46 7.01 -10.99
C ASN A 92 -8.72 6.55 -9.73
N TYR A 93 -7.93 7.43 -9.08
CA TYR A 93 -7.35 7.15 -7.76
C TYR A 93 -8.44 6.85 -6.72
N GLY A 94 -9.44 7.73 -6.58
CA GLY A 94 -10.52 7.54 -5.62
C GLY A 94 -11.32 6.25 -5.90
N THR A 95 -11.61 6.00 -7.18
CA THR A 95 -12.29 4.77 -7.61
C THR A 95 -11.45 3.52 -7.32
N ALA A 96 -10.17 3.51 -7.68
CA ALA A 96 -9.27 2.39 -7.45
C ALA A 96 -9.09 2.10 -5.95
N PHE A 97 -8.86 3.16 -5.17
CA PHE A 97 -8.64 3.07 -3.74
C PHE A 97 -9.86 2.51 -3.00
N SER A 98 -11.06 3.03 -3.30
CA SER A 98 -12.32 2.53 -2.71
C SER A 98 -12.60 1.07 -3.09
N LYS A 99 -12.40 0.68 -4.35
CA LYS A 99 -12.55 -0.71 -4.80
C LYS A 99 -11.58 -1.65 -4.09
N VAL A 100 -10.31 -1.28 -3.99
CA VAL A 100 -9.28 -2.05 -3.28
C VAL A 100 -9.66 -2.23 -1.81
N CYS A 101 -10.00 -1.15 -1.11
CA CYS A 101 -10.40 -1.22 0.30
C CYS A 101 -11.64 -2.11 0.50
N ASN A 102 -12.65 -2.00 -0.37
CA ASN A 102 -13.85 -2.83 -0.29
C ASN A 102 -13.52 -4.32 -0.50
N ALA A 103 -12.75 -4.66 -1.54
CA ALA A 103 -12.35 -6.04 -1.81
C ALA A 103 -11.50 -6.62 -0.67
N MET A 104 -10.56 -5.83 -0.13
CA MET A 104 -9.75 -6.24 1.01
C MET A 104 -10.61 -6.50 2.24
N ALA A 105 -11.51 -5.58 2.60
CA ALA A 105 -12.40 -5.74 3.74
C ALA A 105 -13.27 -7.01 3.61
N GLY A 106 -13.83 -7.24 2.42
CA GLY A 106 -14.63 -8.43 2.14
C GLY A 106 -13.84 -9.74 2.29
N LEU A 107 -12.61 -9.79 1.77
CA LEU A 107 -11.75 -10.97 1.90
C LEU A 107 -11.29 -11.20 3.34
N MET A 108 -10.91 -10.14 4.05
CA MET A 108 -10.55 -10.24 5.47
C MET A 108 -11.71 -10.83 6.27
N ALA A 109 -12.93 -10.31 6.09
CA ALA A 109 -14.12 -10.82 6.77
C ALA A 109 -14.47 -12.27 6.38
N ALA A 110 -14.25 -12.66 5.12
CA ALA A 110 -14.54 -14.01 4.65
C ALA A 110 -13.53 -15.06 5.12
N GLU A 111 -12.24 -14.71 5.21
CA GLU A 111 -11.17 -15.65 5.59
C GLU A 111 -11.07 -15.87 7.10
N ASN A 112 -11.52 -14.93 7.92
CA ASN A 112 -11.44 -15.04 9.37
C ASN A 112 -12.81 -14.89 10.03
N LYS A 113 -13.35 -16.03 10.50
CA LYS A 113 -14.64 -16.12 11.21
C LYS A 113 -14.69 -15.31 12.52
N GLY A 114 -13.53 -14.93 13.06
CA GLY A 114 -13.41 -14.07 14.22
C GLY A 114 -13.62 -12.59 13.92
N PHE A 115 -13.58 -12.15 12.66
CA PHE A 115 -13.87 -10.76 12.33
C PHE A 115 -15.37 -10.50 12.27
N LYS A 116 -15.76 -9.42 12.95
CA LYS A 116 -17.09 -8.86 12.84
C LYS A 116 -16.99 -7.58 12.02
N VAL A 117 -17.83 -7.47 11.00
CA VAL A 117 -17.93 -6.26 10.15
C VAL A 117 -18.28 -5.03 11.00
N THR A 118 -19.01 -5.26 12.09
CA THR A 118 -19.28 -4.27 13.14
C THR A 118 -18.76 -4.82 14.46
N SER A 119 -17.69 -4.24 15.00
CA SER A 119 -17.22 -4.57 16.34
C SER A 119 -16.92 -3.32 17.17
N GLU A 120 -17.10 -3.46 18.48
CA GLU A 120 -16.71 -2.48 19.48
C GLU A 120 -15.22 -2.59 19.88
N SER A 121 -14.56 -3.71 19.55
CA SER A 121 -13.12 -3.90 19.82
C SER A 121 -12.30 -3.78 18.54
N LYS A 122 -11.06 -3.26 18.65
CA LYS A 122 -10.16 -3.07 17.50
C LYS A 122 -9.61 -4.40 17.00
N GLU A 123 -9.59 -5.39 17.88
CA GLU A 123 -8.95 -6.68 17.73
C GLU A 123 -9.76 -7.65 16.84
N ASP A 124 -11.09 -7.52 16.85
CA ASP A 124 -12.02 -8.33 16.05
C ASP A 124 -12.73 -7.51 14.95
N ALA A 125 -12.39 -6.24 14.78
CA ALA A 125 -12.85 -5.41 13.66
C ALA A 125 -11.98 -5.58 12.40
N VAL A 126 -12.61 -5.41 11.23
CA VAL A 126 -11.90 -5.26 9.96
C VAL A 126 -11.18 -3.90 9.94
N SER A 127 -9.93 -3.89 10.39
CA SER A 127 -9.08 -2.70 10.45
C SER A 127 -8.03 -2.70 9.35
N MET A 128 -7.95 -1.61 8.59
CA MET A 128 -6.94 -1.40 7.56
C MET A 128 -6.19 -0.09 7.81
N ALA A 129 -4.91 -0.08 7.47
CA ALA A 129 -4.10 1.13 7.42
C ALA A 129 -3.62 1.37 6.00
N THR A 130 -3.34 2.64 5.73
CA THR A 130 -2.71 3.06 4.49
C THR A 130 -1.38 3.70 4.76
N TYR A 131 -0.45 3.47 3.84
CA TYR A 131 0.86 4.08 3.91
C TYR A 131 1.32 4.47 2.51
N GLY A 132 1.26 5.77 2.24
CA GLY A 132 1.74 6.38 1.01
C GLY A 132 3.21 6.75 1.10
N LYS A 133 3.98 6.43 0.06
CA LYS A 133 5.32 7.00 -0.14
C LYS A 133 5.29 7.88 -1.37
N CYS A 134 5.66 9.14 -1.18
CA CYS A 134 5.90 10.12 -2.23
C CYS A 134 7.17 10.88 -1.86
N THR A 135 8.26 10.60 -2.57
CA THR A 135 9.59 11.11 -2.22
C THR A 135 10.51 11.09 -3.43
N ASN A 136 11.41 12.06 -3.50
CA ASN A 136 12.52 12.14 -4.45
C ASN A 136 13.85 11.70 -3.82
N TRP A 137 13.81 10.99 -2.68
CA TRP A 137 15.00 10.42 -2.08
C TRP A 137 15.45 9.20 -2.88
N LYS A 138 16.55 9.35 -3.63
CA LYS A 138 17.18 8.33 -4.50
C LYS A 138 17.39 6.95 -3.86
N GLU A 139 17.61 6.88 -2.54
CA GLU A 139 17.77 5.61 -1.81
C GLU A 139 16.44 4.90 -1.51
N LYS A 140 15.32 5.58 -1.72
CA LYS A 140 13.96 5.06 -1.55
C LYS A 140 13.28 5.03 -2.91
N LYS A 141 12.32 4.13 -3.09
CA LYS A 141 11.54 4.05 -4.33
C LYS A 141 10.88 5.42 -4.62
N GLU A 142 11.32 6.07 -5.69
CA GLU A 142 10.89 7.42 -6.05
C GLU A 142 9.49 7.47 -6.68
N HIS A 143 8.93 6.32 -7.08
CA HIS A 143 7.59 6.26 -7.66
C HIS A 143 6.52 6.14 -6.57
N LEU A 144 5.60 7.09 -6.59
CA LEU A 144 4.39 7.18 -5.78
C LEU A 144 3.69 5.83 -5.71
N HIS A 145 3.53 5.34 -4.49
CA HIS A 145 2.75 4.14 -4.23
C HIS A 145 2.11 4.20 -2.86
N ILE A 146 0.95 3.57 -2.75
CA ILE A 146 0.14 3.53 -1.54
C ILE A 146 -0.06 2.08 -1.18
N LYS A 147 0.41 1.70 0.00
CA LYS A 147 0.15 0.38 0.55
C LYS A 147 -1.13 0.39 1.34
N VAL A 148 -1.95 -0.63 1.14
CA VAL A 148 -3.12 -0.92 1.94
C VAL A 148 -2.89 -2.29 2.57
N PHE A 149 -3.02 -2.38 3.89
CA PHE A 149 -2.72 -3.58 4.66
C PHE A 149 -3.60 -3.65 5.91
N PRO A 150 -3.88 -4.87 6.42
CA PRO A 150 -4.52 -5.04 7.72
C PRO A 150 -3.74 -4.36 8.85
N PHE A 151 -4.40 -3.54 9.65
CA PHE A 151 -3.78 -2.86 10.79
C PHE A 151 -4.10 -3.59 12.09
N ARG A 152 -3.29 -4.59 12.42
CA ARG A 152 -3.48 -5.46 13.58
C ARG A 152 -2.21 -6.20 13.98
N GLY A 153 -2.24 -6.87 15.12
CA GLY A 153 -1.12 -7.67 15.63
C GLY A 153 0.16 -6.86 15.72
N ASP A 154 1.26 -7.42 15.24
CA ASP A 154 2.57 -6.75 15.26
C ASP A 154 2.66 -5.54 14.30
N ILE A 155 1.78 -5.45 13.29
CA ILE A 155 1.73 -4.25 12.42
C ILE A 155 0.90 -3.14 13.07
N GLY A 156 -0.12 -3.49 13.86
CA GLY A 156 -1.04 -2.56 14.52
C GLY A 156 -0.45 -1.79 15.71
N GLN A 157 0.88 -1.78 15.87
CA GLN A 157 1.54 -1.08 16.95
C GLN A 157 1.48 0.45 16.73
N PRO A 158 1.37 1.26 17.82
CA PRO A 158 1.48 2.71 17.71
C PRO A 158 2.77 3.12 17.00
N TYR A 159 2.64 4.01 16.01
CA TYR A 159 3.70 4.59 15.20
C TYR A 159 4.00 6.04 15.62
N THR A 160 5.15 6.60 15.25
CA THR A 160 5.62 7.91 15.75
C THR A 160 4.66 9.08 15.54
N VAL A 161 3.72 8.95 14.60
CA VAL A 161 2.71 9.97 14.29
C VAL A 161 1.39 9.77 15.04
N ASP A 162 1.25 8.68 15.78
CA ASP A 162 0.05 8.37 16.55
C ASP A 162 0.05 9.12 17.89
N SER A 163 -1.10 9.66 18.28
CA SER A 163 -1.25 10.34 19.59
C SER A 163 -0.97 9.43 20.78
N SER A 164 -1.10 8.11 20.60
CA SER A 164 -0.77 7.10 21.61
C SER A 164 0.71 6.76 21.67
N PHE A 165 1.52 7.13 20.67
CA PHE A 165 2.96 6.83 20.65
C PHE A 165 3.70 7.57 21.75
N GLY A 166 3.36 8.85 21.99
CA GLY A 166 3.93 9.65 23.07
C GLY A 166 3.60 9.14 24.48
N ARG A 167 2.73 8.13 24.60
CA ARG A 167 2.40 7.46 25.88
C ARG A 167 3.22 6.19 26.11
N LYS A 168 4.05 5.77 25.14
CA LYS A 168 4.91 4.61 25.31
C LYS A 168 6.02 4.91 26.30
N GLU A 169 6.44 3.87 27.01
CA GLU A 169 7.57 3.95 27.93
C GLU A 169 8.85 4.34 27.17
N VAL A 170 9.53 5.36 27.69
CA VAL A 170 10.84 5.80 27.20
C VAL A 170 11.90 5.06 27.99
N HIS A 171 12.77 4.35 27.28
CA HIS A 171 13.92 3.67 27.84
C HIS A 171 15.18 4.51 27.61
N LYS A 172 16.09 4.48 28.58
CA LYS A 172 17.39 5.16 28.47
C LYS A 172 18.50 4.13 28.31
N ASP A 173 19.34 4.31 27.31
CA ASP A 173 20.52 3.47 27.12
C ASP A 173 21.54 3.74 28.24
N SER A 174 22.07 2.66 28.83
CA SER A 174 23.00 2.78 29.97
C SER A 174 24.41 3.23 29.58
N GLY A 175 24.82 3.05 28.32
CA GLY A 175 26.14 3.41 27.81
C GLY A 175 26.17 4.77 27.12
N THR A 176 25.13 5.11 26.34
CA THR A 176 25.06 6.37 25.58
C THR A 176 24.20 7.44 26.25
N GLY A 177 23.29 7.03 27.15
CA GLY A 177 22.30 7.92 27.75
C GLY A 177 21.16 8.31 26.79
N GLU A 178 21.11 7.75 25.59
CA GLU A 178 20.09 8.04 24.58
C GLU A 178 18.72 7.49 24.99
N GLU A 179 17.67 8.23 24.64
CA GLU A 179 16.28 7.85 24.91
C GLU A 179 15.63 7.22 23.69
N PHE A 180 14.96 6.08 23.89
CA PHE A 180 14.29 5.36 22.83
C PHE A 180 13.02 4.66 23.30
N VAL A 181 12.08 4.50 22.37
CA VAL A 181 10.86 3.72 22.57
C VAL A 181 11.06 2.34 21.95
N LYS A 182 10.85 1.27 22.73
CA LYS A 182 10.93 -0.10 22.21
C LYS A 182 9.69 -0.44 21.39
N MET A 183 9.90 -1.09 20.25
CA MET A 183 8.84 -1.63 19.40
C MET A 183 9.15 -3.07 19.02
N LYS A 184 8.12 -3.91 18.84
CA LYS A 184 8.36 -5.23 18.26
C LYS A 184 8.82 -5.07 16.81
N PRO A 185 9.81 -5.86 16.36
CA PRO A 185 10.26 -5.78 14.98
C PRO A 185 9.17 -6.27 14.02
N VAL A 186 8.85 -5.47 13.01
CA VAL A 186 7.95 -5.88 11.93
C VAL A 186 8.78 -6.63 10.88
N ARG A 187 8.50 -7.92 10.68
CA ARG A 187 9.20 -8.76 9.70
C ARG A 187 8.29 -9.07 8.53
N LYS A 188 8.83 -8.97 7.31
CA LYS A 188 8.12 -9.40 6.11
C LYS A 188 8.23 -10.91 5.97
N VAL A 189 7.09 -11.59 5.96
CA VAL A 189 6.97 -13.04 5.81
C VAL A 189 6.26 -13.38 4.51
N MET A 190 6.65 -14.50 3.90
CA MET A 190 6.04 -15.00 2.67
C MET A 190 4.65 -15.55 2.95
N ILE A 191 3.69 -15.22 2.07
CA ILE A 191 2.39 -15.89 2.05
C ILE A 191 2.58 -17.26 1.39
N GLY A 192 1.96 -18.31 1.96
CA GLY A 192 1.99 -19.66 1.37
C GLY A 192 1.48 -19.65 -0.07
N LYS A 193 2.12 -20.43 -0.95
CA LYS A 193 1.87 -20.39 -2.41
C LYS A 193 0.39 -20.57 -2.77
N GLU A 194 -0.25 -21.58 -2.19
CA GLU A 194 -1.66 -21.89 -2.43
C GLU A 194 -2.57 -20.74 -2.00
N ARG A 195 -2.36 -20.20 -0.80
CA ARG A 195 -3.09 -19.03 -0.30
C ARG A 195 -2.87 -17.81 -1.19
N PHE A 196 -1.64 -17.55 -1.60
CA PHE A 196 -1.30 -16.42 -2.46
C PHE A 196 -2.02 -16.50 -3.82
N GLU A 197 -2.04 -17.67 -4.44
CA GLU A 197 -2.75 -17.90 -5.70
C GLU A 197 -4.27 -17.75 -5.54
N LYS A 198 -4.83 -18.29 -4.46
CA LYS A 198 -6.24 -18.13 -4.11
C LYS A 198 -6.61 -16.65 -3.92
N LEU A 199 -5.83 -15.91 -3.12
CA LEU A 199 -6.03 -14.48 -2.89
C LEU A 199 -5.97 -13.68 -4.19
N ALA A 200 -4.97 -13.94 -5.04
CA ALA A 200 -4.82 -13.25 -6.31
C ALA A 200 -6.07 -13.43 -7.21
N ASN A 201 -6.55 -14.67 -7.34
CA ASN A 201 -7.74 -14.97 -8.15
C ASN A 201 -9.01 -14.32 -7.58
N GLN A 202 -9.18 -14.36 -6.25
CA GLN A 202 -10.33 -13.73 -5.60
C GLN A 202 -10.31 -12.20 -5.76
N LEU A 203 -9.15 -11.56 -5.59
CA LEU A 203 -8.98 -10.12 -5.79
C LEU A 203 -9.27 -9.72 -7.25
N ILE A 204 -8.73 -10.46 -8.22
CA ILE A 204 -9.00 -10.21 -9.65
C ILE A 204 -10.50 -10.30 -9.92
N SER A 205 -11.17 -11.33 -9.39
CA SER A 205 -12.62 -11.46 -9.53
C SER A 205 -13.36 -10.26 -8.93
N LEU A 206 -13.12 -9.95 -7.64
CA LEU A 206 -13.82 -8.89 -6.92
C LEU A 206 -13.60 -7.49 -7.50
N LEU A 207 -12.40 -7.19 -8.01
CA LEU A 207 -12.03 -5.85 -8.45
C LEU A 207 -12.46 -5.55 -9.89
N ASN A 208 -12.76 -6.57 -10.69
CA ASN A 208 -13.08 -6.44 -12.11
C ASN A 208 -14.55 -6.79 -12.44
N ILE A 209 -15.43 -6.91 -11.43
CA ILE A 209 -16.87 -6.93 -11.62
C ILE A 209 -17.31 -5.55 -12.17
N LYS A 210 -18.12 -5.59 -13.24
CA LYS A 210 -18.67 -4.41 -13.92
C LYS A 210 -19.79 -3.77 -13.09
#